data_AF-A0A1G2DIK7-F1
#
_entry.id   AF-A0A1G2DIK7-F1
#
_cell.length_a   1.000
_cell.length_b   1.000
_cell.length_c   1.000
_cell.angle_alpha   90.00
_cell.angle_beta   90.00
_cell.angle_gamma   90.00
#
_symmetry.space_group_name_H-M   'P 1'
#
loop_
_entity.id
_entity.type
_entity.pdbx_description
1 polymer ?
#
loop_
_entity_poly.entity_id
_entity_poly.type
_entity_poly.pdbx_seq_one_letter_code
_entity_poly.pdbx_strand_id
1 'polypeptide(L)'
;MDHPRDHPGRAFIDPKLLAKIEKSEKDGGMFTKDIPEDTLVFVHTNNSVYTLAVIDVESGKIAIQGSGTHFHNPEVVVLHGSTFGGSMIKPDWIGKGMHLEIGLPDRRTLTTSAIRAVSIEHNPERTKELIAAATK
;
A
#
# COMPACT_ATOMS: atom_id res chain seq x y z
N MET A 1 1.22 -3.85 -12.86
CA MET A 1 0.42 -3.82 -14.12
C MET A 1 -0.72 -2.82 -13.95
N ASP A 2 -0.92 -1.88 -14.88
CA ASP A 2 -2.20 -1.18 -14.96
C ASP A 2 -3.20 -2.16 -15.57
N HIS A 3 -4.22 -2.57 -14.83
CA HIS A 3 -5.23 -3.50 -15.36
C HIS A 3 -6.27 -2.69 -16.14
N PRO A 4 -6.39 -2.91 -17.47
CA PRO A 4 -7.38 -2.22 -18.26
C PRO A 4 -8.76 -2.38 -17.63
N ARG A 5 -9.49 -1.27 -17.49
CA ARG A 5 -10.86 -1.27 -16.96
C ARG A 5 -11.79 -2.19 -17.76
N ASP A 6 -11.44 -2.50 -19.00
CA ASP A 6 -12.23 -3.33 -19.92
C ASP A 6 -11.67 -4.75 -20.13
N HIS A 7 -10.88 -5.28 -19.18
CA HIS A 7 -10.37 -6.65 -19.32
C HIS A 7 -11.51 -7.68 -19.32
N PRO A 8 -11.58 -8.63 -20.28
CA PRO A 8 -12.70 -9.56 -20.43
C PRO A 8 -12.93 -10.45 -19.19
N GLY A 9 -11.87 -10.68 -18.41
CA GLY A 9 -11.93 -11.38 -17.12
C GLY A 9 -12.85 -10.72 -16.07
N ARG A 10 -13.13 -9.41 -16.16
CA ARG A 10 -14.02 -8.72 -15.22
C ARG A 10 -15.44 -9.29 -15.21
N ALA A 11 -15.90 -9.84 -16.32
CA ALA A 11 -17.22 -10.48 -16.42
C ALA A 11 -17.38 -11.70 -15.51
N PHE A 12 -16.27 -12.29 -15.04
CA PHE A 12 -16.26 -13.48 -14.17
C PHE A 12 -15.98 -13.16 -12.69
N ILE A 13 -15.81 -11.89 -12.34
CA ILE A 13 -15.65 -11.46 -10.96
C ILE A 13 -17.03 -11.32 -10.32
N ASP A 14 -17.18 -11.78 -9.07
CA ASP A 14 -18.41 -11.56 -8.30
C ASP A 14 -18.82 -10.07 -8.35
N PRO A 15 -20.07 -9.73 -8.73
CA PRO A 15 -20.48 -8.34 -8.92
C PRO A 15 -20.32 -7.47 -7.67
N LYS A 16 -20.48 -8.03 -6.46
CA LYS A 16 -20.29 -7.27 -5.22
C LYS A 16 -18.82 -6.95 -4.99
N LEU A 17 -17.92 -7.88 -5.31
CA LEU A 17 -16.49 -7.66 -5.24
C LEU A 17 -16.04 -6.62 -6.27
N LEU A 18 -16.54 -6.70 -7.50
CA LEU A 18 -16.25 -5.74 -8.55
C LEU A 18 -16.68 -4.31 -8.14
N ALA A 19 -17.89 -4.17 -7.61
CA ALA A 19 -18.39 -2.88 -7.11
C ALA A 19 -17.53 -2.31 -5.97
N LYS A 20 -16.97 -3.16 -5.10
CA LYS A 20 -16.03 -2.71 -4.06
C LYS A 20 -14.71 -2.21 -4.65
N ILE A 21 -14.16 -2.92 -5.63
CA ILE A 21 -12.92 -2.51 -6.33
C ILE A 21 -13.11 -1.15 -6.99
N GLU A 22 -14.17 -0.99 -7.77
CA GLU A 22 -14.50 0.27 -8.45
C GLU A 22 -14.73 1.41 -7.46
N LYS A 23 -15.39 1.12 -6.34
CA LYS A 23 -15.57 2.10 -5.27
C LYS A 23 -14.22 2.53 -4.69
N SER A 24 -13.30 1.61 -4.40
CA SER A 24 -11.97 1.98 -3.88
C SER A 24 -11.18 2.83 -4.87
N GLU A 25 -11.23 2.48 -6.16
CA GLU A 25 -10.61 3.27 -7.24
C GLU A 25 -11.18 4.68 -7.31
N LYS A 26 -12.52 4.81 -7.22
CA LYS A 26 -13.21 6.10 -7.24
C LYS A 26 -12.97 6.92 -5.97
N ASP A 27 -13.00 6.27 -4.81
CA ASP A 27 -12.79 6.93 -3.53
C ASP A 27 -11.37 7.47 -3.48
N GLY A 28 -10.40 6.75 -4.05
CA GLY A 28 -9.04 7.20 -4.32
C GLY A 28 -7.99 6.25 -3.77
N GLY A 29 -6.84 6.26 -4.41
CA GLY A 29 -5.68 5.43 -4.11
C GLY A 29 -4.64 5.62 -5.21
N MET A 30 -3.57 4.83 -5.16
CA MET A 30 -2.50 4.88 -6.16
C MET A 30 -1.77 3.55 -6.25
N PHE A 31 -1.18 3.31 -7.42
CA PHE A 31 -0.19 2.25 -7.55
C PHE A 31 1.17 2.73 -7.05
N THR A 32 1.96 1.82 -6.48
CA THR A 32 3.32 2.12 -6.01
C THR A 32 4.21 2.68 -7.12
N LYS A 33 4.09 2.13 -8.33
CA LYS A 33 4.78 2.61 -9.54
C LYS A 33 4.45 4.06 -9.94
N ASP A 34 3.33 4.59 -9.48
CA ASP A 34 2.90 5.95 -9.79
C ASP A 34 3.31 6.94 -8.68
N ILE A 35 3.94 6.46 -7.61
CA ILE A 35 4.54 7.30 -6.56
C ILE A 35 5.84 7.87 -7.11
N PRO A 36 6.00 9.20 -7.17
CA PRO A 36 7.26 9.80 -7.61
C PRO A 36 8.41 9.44 -6.67
N GLU A 37 9.64 9.51 -7.18
CA GLU A 37 10.83 9.45 -6.33
C GLU A 37 10.80 10.58 -5.27
N ASP A 38 11.58 10.40 -4.21
CA ASP A 38 11.73 11.41 -3.15
C ASP A 38 10.39 11.82 -2.50
N THR A 39 9.41 10.93 -2.49
CA THR A 39 8.06 11.17 -2.00
C THR A 39 7.71 10.22 -0.86
N LEU A 40 7.17 10.80 0.21
CA LEU A 40 6.57 10.05 1.31
C LEU A 40 5.09 9.84 1.05
N VAL A 41 4.60 8.65 1.39
CA VAL A 41 3.18 8.34 1.38
C VAL A 41 2.68 8.16 2.80
N PHE A 42 1.69 8.96 3.19
CA PHE A 42 0.99 8.81 4.47
C PHE A 42 -0.30 8.04 4.26
N VAL A 43 -0.37 6.86 4.88
CA VAL A 43 -1.53 5.99 4.87
C VAL A 43 -2.18 6.02 6.23
N HIS A 44 -3.33 6.67 6.32
CA HIS A 44 -4.15 6.69 7.52
C HIS A 44 -5.13 5.52 7.46
N THR A 45 -4.98 4.57 8.37
CA THR A 45 -5.91 3.47 8.56
C THR A 45 -6.85 3.78 9.73
N ASN A 46 -7.80 2.89 10.05
CA ASN A 46 -8.65 3.06 11.22
C ASN A 46 -7.86 3.20 12.53
N ASN A 47 -6.75 2.47 12.65
CA ASN A 47 -6.08 2.28 13.94
C ASN A 47 -4.68 2.90 14.00
N SER A 48 -4.09 3.21 12.84
CA SER A 48 -2.67 3.60 12.74
C SER A 48 -2.44 4.52 11.55
N VAL A 49 -1.40 5.34 11.63
CA VAL A 49 -0.82 6.05 10.49
C VAL A 49 0.48 5.38 10.12
N TYR A 50 0.66 5.10 8.83
CA TYR A 50 1.90 4.58 8.27
C TYR A 50 2.53 5.62 7.34
N THR A 51 3.83 5.84 7.48
CA THR A 51 4.64 6.63 6.56
C THR A 51 5.47 5.66 5.74
N LEU A 52 5.35 5.75 4.41
CA LEU A 52 6.00 4.85 3.47
C LEU A 52 6.95 5.62 2.55
N ALA A 53 8.05 4.98 2.16
CA ALA A 53 8.91 5.40 1.04
C ALA A 53 9.19 4.20 0.15
N VAL A 54 9.09 4.38 -1.17
CA VAL A 54 9.38 3.30 -2.13
C VAL A 54 10.89 3.13 -2.26
N ILE A 55 11.38 1.90 -2.09
CA ILE A 55 12.79 1.54 -2.29
C ILE A 55 12.96 0.93 -3.69
N ASP A 56 12.08 0.01 -4.04
CA ASP A 56 12.09 -0.66 -5.33
C ASP A 56 10.66 -1.04 -5.73
N VAL A 57 10.21 -0.47 -6.84
CA VAL A 57 8.88 -0.70 -7.41
C VAL A 57 8.73 -2.14 -7.91
N GLU A 58 9.77 -2.75 -8.48
CA GLU A 58 9.67 -4.06 -9.11
C GLU A 58 9.50 -5.18 -8.08
N SER A 59 10.22 -5.09 -6.96
CA SER A 59 10.09 -6.06 -5.86
C SER A 59 9.03 -5.68 -4.82
N GLY A 60 8.39 -4.51 -4.95
CA GLY A 60 7.45 -3.98 -3.97
C GLY A 60 8.10 -3.61 -2.64
N LYS A 61 9.43 -3.46 -2.59
CA LYS A 61 10.15 -3.12 -1.36
C LYS A 61 9.90 -1.66 -1.00
N ILE A 62 9.51 -1.45 0.25
CA ILE A 62 9.27 -0.14 0.83
C ILE A 62 9.96 -0.03 2.19
N ALA A 63 10.33 1.19 2.57
CA ALA A 63 10.56 1.54 3.96
C ALA A 63 9.22 1.93 4.59
N ILE A 64 8.91 1.40 5.77
CA ILE A 64 7.69 1.70 6.51
C ILE A 64 8.00 2.10 7.95
N GLN A 65 7.27 3.10 8.45
CA GLN A 65 7.18 3.40 9.88
C GLN A 65 5.73 3.63 10.26
N GLY A 66 5.29 3.07 11.37
CA GLY A 66 3.92 3.13 11.88
C GLY A 66 3.83 3.85 13.23
N SER A 67 2.72 4.53 13.46
CA SER A 67 2.38 5.15 14.76
C SER A 67 1.63 4.21 15.72
N GLY A 68 1.22 3.03 15.22
CA GLY A 68 0.38 2.07 15.96
C GLY A 68 1.21 0.97 16.63
N THR A 69 0.65 -0.24 16.70
CA THR A 69 1.28 -1.41 17.36
C THR A 69 2.37 -2.11 16.53
N HIS A 70 2.59 -1.66 15.29
CA HIS A 70 3.52 -2.29 14.34
C HIS A 70 4.40 -1.21 13.71
N PHE A 71 5.64 -1.56 13.40
CA PHE A 71 6.64 -0.70 12.73
C PHE A 71 6.99 0.56 13.53
N HIS A 72 7.21 0.44 14.85
CA HIS A 72 7.58 1.58 15.71
C HIS A 72 8.88 2.26 15.23
N ASN A 73 9.81 1.45 14.73
CA ASN A 73 11.02 1.92 14.06
C ASN A 73 10.87 1.71 12.54
N PRO A 74 11.57 2.50 11.71
CA PRO A 74 11.64 2.24 10.28
C PRO A 74 12.13 0.83 9.97
N GLU A 75 11.43 0.13 9.08
CA GLU A 75 11.76 -1.24 8.66
C GLU A 75 11.58 -1.39 7.15
N VAL A 76 12.36 -2.28 6.52
CA VAL A 76 12.16 -2.66 5.11
C VAL A 76 11.20 -3.85 5.04
N VAL A 77 10.13 -3.68 4.28
CA VAL A 77 9.10 -4.70 4.05
C VAL A 77 8.74 -4.80 2.58
N VAL A 78 7.99 -5.84 2.21
CA VAL A 78 7.40 -5.97 0.88
C VAL A 78 5.93 -5.59 0.95
N LEU A 79 5.51 -4.61 0.17
CA LEU A 79 4.09 -4.30 -0.01
C LEU A 79 3.52 -5.21 -1.10
N HIS A 80 2.65 -6.15 -0.73
CA HIS A 80 1.97 -6.99 -1.73
C HIS A 80 0.87 -6.22 -2.44
N GLY A 81 0.21 -5.28 -1.75
CA GLY A 81 -0.86 -4.44 -2.29
C GLY A 81 -1.98 -4.20 -1.28
N SER A 82 -3.21 -4.11 -1.77
CA SER A 82 -4.40 -3.88 -0.95
C SER A 82 -5.45 -4.98 -1.12
N THR A 83 -6.15 -5.33 -0.04
CA THR A 83 -7.21 -6.35 0.00
C THR A 83 -8.49 -5.85 0.68
N PHE A 84 -9.64 -6.49 0.44
CA PHE A 84 -10.84 -6.33 1.28
C PHE A 84 -10.94 -7.40 2.39
N GLY A 85 -9.87 -8.17 2.60
CA GLY A 85 -9.87 -9.41 3.36
C GLY A 85 -10.24 -10.63 2.50
N GLY A 86 -9.88 -11.82 2.96
CA GLY A 86 -10.10 -13.07 2.23
C GLY A 86 -8.97 -13.38 1.24
N SER A 87 -9.31 -13.85 0.03
CA SER A 87 -8.33 -14.32 -0.97
C SER A 87 -8.01 -13.32 -2.08
N MET A 88 -8.74 -12.20 -2.18
CA MET A 88 -8.51 -11.21 -3.23
C MET A 88 -7.47 -10.20 -2.77
N ILE A 89 -6.45 -9.97 -3.59
CA ILE A 89 -5.52 -8.87 -3.46
C ILE A 89 -5.46 -8.09 -4.77
N LYS A 90 -5.40 -6.77 -4.66
CA LYS A 90 -5.05 -5.87 -5.76
C LYS A 90 -3.56 -5.52 -5.62
N PRO A 91 -2.68 -6.10 -6.44
CA PRO A 91 -1.24 -5.93 -6.28
C PRO A 91 -0.80 -4.48 -6.42
N ASP A 92 0.22 -4.09 -5.67
CA ASP A 92 0.87 -2.76 -5.74
C ASP A 92 -0.06 -1.56 -5.51
N TRP A 93 -1.31 -1.79 -5.11
CA TRP A 93 -2.32 -0.76 -4.92
C TRP A 93 -2.40 -0.35 -3.45
N ILE A 94 -2.48 0.95 -3.20
CA ILE A 94 -2.75 1.56 -1.89
C ILE A 94 -4.14 2.22 -1.99
N GLY A 95 -5.18 1.50 -1.56
CA GLY A 95 -6.58 1.87 -1.83
C GLY A 95 -7.39 2.25 -0.61
N LYS A 96 -8.11 3.40 -0.65
CA LYS A 96 -9.09 3.72 0.39
C LYS A 96 -10.20 2.68 0.46
N GLY A 97 -10.64 2.37 1.68
CA GLY A 97 -11.60 1.32 1.98
C GLY A 97 -11.03 -0.11 1.94
N MET A 98 -9.77 -0.29 1.55
CA MET A 98 -9.06 -1.57 1.55
C MET A 98 -8.08 -1.63 2.72
N HIS A 99 -7.50 -2.80 2.97
CA HIS A 99 -6.45 -3.07 3.93
C HIS A 99 -5.12 -3.23 3.20
N LEU A 100 -4.01 -2.68 3.72
CA LEU A 100 -2.70 -3.01 3.17
C LEU A 100 -2.31 -4.43 3.57
N GLU A 101 -1.71 -5.16 2.64
CA GLU A 101 -1.11 -6.45 2.88
C GLU A 101 0.41 -6.36 2.72
N ILE A 102 1.12 -6.67 3.80
CA ILE A 102 2.56 -6.45 3.94
C ILE A 102 3.24 -7.78 4.26
N GLY A 103 4.23 -8.15 3.46
CA GLY A 103 5.13 -9.27 3.71
C GLY A 103 6.24 -8.87 4.68
N LEU A 104 6.33 -9.60 5.80
CA LEU A 104 7.38 -9.45 6.80
C LEU A 104 8.61 -10.33 6.46
N PRO A 105 9.81 -9.98 6.97
CA PRO A 105 11.03 -10.76 6.68
C PRO A 105 10.96 -12.25 7.07
N ASP A 106 10.14 -12.60 8.05
CA ASP A 106 9.98 -13.97 8.55
C ASP A 106 8.90 -14.78 7.82
N ARG A 107 8.54 -14.35 6.60
CA ARG A 107 7.51 -14.95 5.74
C ARG A 107 6.08 -14.88 6.28
N ARG A 108 5.84 -14.12 7.35
CA ARG A 108 4.47 -13.79 7.77
C ARG A 108 3.92 -12.65 6.94
N THR A 109 2.60 -12.60 6.86
CA THR A 109 1.87 -11.50 6.25
C THR A 109 1.12 -10.73 7.33
N LEU A 110 1.23 -9.41 7.28
CA LEU A 110 0.47 -8.49 8.11
C LEU A 110 -0.58 -7.79 7.25
N THR A 111 -1.83 -7.81 7.71
CA THR A 111 -2.92 -7.06 7.10
C THR A 111 -3.32 -5.91 8.02
N THR A 112 -3.32 -4.68 7.51
CA THR A 112 -3.69 -3.50 8.32
C THR A 112 -5.19 -3.42 8.54
N SER A 113 -5.65 -2.45 9.34
CA SER A 113 -7.04 -2.01 9.28
C SER A 113 -7.33 -1.23 8.00
N ALA A 114 -8.61 -0.98 7.69
CA ALA A 114 -8.99 -0.32 6.44
C ALA A 114 -8.45 1.11 6.34
N ILE A 115 -7.96 1.47 5.15
CA ILE A 115 -7.42 2.78 4.81
C ILE A 115 -8.57 3.80 4.71
N ARG A 116 -8.40 4.93 5.39
CA ARG A 116 -9.30 6.08 5.40
C ARG A 116 -8.82 7.20 4.50
N ALA A 117 -7.51 7.47 4.52
CA ALA A 117 -6.89 8.51 3.72
C ALA A 117 -5.51 8.08 3.23
N VAL A 118 -5.16 8.56 2.04
CA VAL A 118 -3.82 8.45 1.45
C VAL A 118 -3.44 9.86 1.02
N SER A 119 -2.24 10.28 1.37
CA SER A 119 -1.67 11.56 0.93
C SER A 119 -0.20 11.40 0.66
N ILE A 120 0.35 12.28 -0.19
CA ILE A 120 1.74 12.26 -0.58
C ILE A 120 2.40 13.60 -0.24
N GLU A 121 3.68 13.56 0.11
CA GLU A 121 4.52 14.73 0.35
C GLU A 121 5.85 14.51 -0.37
N HIS A 122 6.18 15.40 -1.31
CA HIS A 122 7.50 15.40 -1.92
C HIS A 122 8.51 15.99 -0.93
N ASN A 123 9.40 15.16 -0.41
CA ASN A 123 10.39 15.52 0.59
C ASN A 123 11.62 14.60 0.46
N PRO A 124 12.61 14.97 -0.38
CA PRO A 124 13.79 14.15 -0.64
C PRO A 124 14.61 13.81 0.61
N GLU A 125 14.77 14.77 1.51
CA GLU A 125 15.59 14.60 2.73
C GLU A 125 14.96 13.56 3.64
N ARG A 126 13.67 13.74 3.97
CA ARG A 126 12.96 12.83 4.87
C ARG A 126 12.73 11.45 4.25
N THR A 127 12.58 11.37 2.93
CA THR A 127 12.51 10.10 2.21
C THR A 127 13.80 9.31 2.36
N LYS A 128 14.95 9.97 2.15
CA LYS A 128 16.28 9.35 2.32
C LYS A 128 16.53 8.96 3.77
N GLU A 129 16.14 9.80 4.74
CA GLU A 129 16.26 9.47 6.17
C GLU A 129 15.46 8.23 6.54
N LEU A 130 14.21 8.12 6.07
CA LEU A 130 13.35 6.97 6.34
C LEU A 130 13.95 5.69 5.74
N ILE A 131 14.40 5.74 4.48
CA ILE A 131 15.04 4.60 3.81
C ILE A 131 16.32 4.21 4.54
N ALA A 132 17.20 5.18 4.84
CA ALA A 132 18.46 4.93 5.52
C ALA A 132 18.27 4.37 6.93
N ALA A 133 17.24 4.83 7.66
CA ALA A 133 16.91 4.30 8.98
C ALA A 133 16.37 2.87 8.91
N ALA A 134 15.65 2.50 7.86
CA ALA A 134 15.09 1.17 7.66
C ALA A 134 16.14 0.14 7.20
N THR A 135 17.22 0.58 6.54
CA THR A 135 18.28 -0.30 6.01
C THR A 135 19.50 -0.46 6.94
N LYS A 136 19.45 0.12 8.15
CA LYS A 136 20.51 -0.01 9.17
C LYS A 136 20.38 -1.31 9.94
#